data_AF-A0A4P5VDQ3-F1
#
_entry.id   AF-A0A4P5VDQ3-F1
#
_cell.length_a   1.000
_cell.length_b   1.000
_cell.length_c   1.000
_cell.angle_alpha   90.00
_cell.angle_beta   90.00
_cell.angle_gamma   90.00
#
_symmetry.space_group_name_H-M   'P 1'
#
loop_
_entity.id
_entity.type
_entity.pdbx_description
1 polymer ?
#
loop_
_entity_poly.entity_id
_entity_poly.type
_entity_poly.pdbx_seq_one_letter_code
_entity_poly.pdbx_strand_id
1 'polypeptide(L)'
;MAPQTLRLEDGAELWTIPYPAIQQFIAEGTFADQRLRQLVARSGWPEDQLRVALAKPYGVELVPLARFLYSPAGVAFLQQQTRAFRPLKSQRRDLRVEGLRAAILRNAQGGTLSAMGILQQLPTDFVVELGGVGVARCSSLPCTNPQQCRSVLSWLVFLPACLQAAAMNSAAPNGAPSR
;
A
#
# COMPACT_ATOMS: atom_id res chain seq x y z
N MET A 1 6.24 13.14 -17.94
CA MET A 1 5.55 12.56 -16.78
C MET A 1 6.40 12.85 -15.55
N ALA A 2 5.82 13.27 -14.42
CA ALA A 2 6.59 13.48 -13.20
C ALA A 2 7.14 12.13 -12.70
N PRO A 3 8.37 12.07 -12.16
CA PRO A 3 8.91 10.85 -11.59
C PRO A 3 8.06 10.43 -10.40
N GLN A 4 7.71 9.14 -10.34
CA GLN A 4 6.94 8.60 -9.24
C GLN A 4 7.80 8.58 -7.96
N THR A 5 7.18 8.97 -6.84
CA THR A 5 7.88 9.11 -5.55
C THR A 5 7.00 8.62 -4.41
N LEU A 6 7.60 8.03 -3.39
CA LEU A 6 6.95 7.86 -2.09
C LEU A 6 7.14 9.16 -1.31
N ARG A 7 6.04 9.79 -0.91
CA ARG A 7 6.05 11.03 -0.14
C ARG A 7 5.55 10.81 1.27
N LEU A 8 6.36 11.18 2.24
CA LEU A 8 6.07 11.05 3.67
C LEU A 8 6.29 12.41 4.33
N GLU A 9 5.53 12.72 5.36
CA GLU A 9 5.71 13.95 6.13
C GLU A 9 5.82 13.62 7.62
N ASP A 10 6.83 14.18 8.28
CA ASP A 10 7.06 13.99 9.72
C ASP A 10 6.64 15.20 10.57
N GLY A 11 5.84 16.09 10.00
CA GLY A 11 5.33 17.32 10.62
C GLY A 11 6.20 18.56 10.38
N ALA A 12 7.47 18.38 10.01
CA ALA A 12 8.38 19.49 9.70
C ALA A 12 8.99 19.38 8.29
N GLU A 13 9.24 18.16 7.81
CA GLU A 13 9.84 17.91 6.50
C GLU A 13 8.97 16.99 5.64
N LEU A 14 8.87 17.33 4.35
CA LEU A 14 8.35 16.43 3.32
C LEU A 14 9.49 15.55 2.77
N TRP A 15 9.51 14.29 3.19
CA TRP A 15 10.41 13.27 2.68
C TRP A 15 9.93 12.82 1.31
N THR A 16 10.77 12.98 0.28
CA THR A 16 10.49 12.49 -1.07
C THR A 16 11.52 11.42 -1.41
N ILE A 17 11.05 10.18 -1.59
CA ILE A 17 11.87 9.03 -1.94
C ILE A 17 11.58 8.65 -3.40
N PRO A 18 12.56 8.67 -4.31
CA PRO A 18 12.38 8.27 -5.70
C PRO A 18 12.01 6.80 -5.84
N TYR A 19 11.04 6.50 -6.71
CA TYR A 19 10.67 5.11 -7.02
C TYR A 19 11.88 4.24 -7.46
N PRO A 20 12.83 4.74 -8.29
CA PRO A 20 14.03 3.97 -8.63
C PRO A 20 14.90 3.59 -7.42
N ALA A 21 14.97 4.42 -6.38
CA ALA A 21 15.73 4.08 -5.17
C ALA A 21 15.10 2.89 -4.43
N ILE A 22 13.77 2.81 -4.42
CA ILE A 22 13.03 1.67 -3.83
C ILE A 22 13.25 0.41 -4.68
N GLN A 23 13.22 0.54 -6.01
CA GLN A 23 13.50 -0.57 -6.92
C GLN A 23 14.91 -1.14 -6.70
N GLN A 24 15.91 -0.26 -6.58
CA GLN A 24 17.29 -0.67 -6.34
C GLN A 24 17.44 -1.38 -5.00
N PHE A 25 16.84 -0.88 -3.92
CA PHE A 25 16.81 -1.56 -2.63
C PHE A 25 16.21 -2.97 -2.74
N ILE A 26 15.08 -3.11 -3.44
CA ILE A 26 14.43 -4.42 -3.61
C ILE A 26 15.32 -5.37 -4.41
N ALA A 27 15.84 -4.93 -5.56
CA ALA A 27 16.62 -5.76 -6.48
C ALA A 27 18.00 -6.14 -5.91
N GLU A 28 18.73 -5.16 -5.38
CA GLU A 28 20.15 -5.31 -5.02
C GLU A 28 20.38 -5.35 -3.51
N GLY A 29 19.49 -4.74 -2.72
CA GLY A 29 19.69 -4.55 -1.29
C GLY A 29 20.61 -3.38 -0.95
N THR A 30 20.88 -2.53 -1.93
CA THR A 30 21.70 -1.34 -1.76
C THR A 30 20.80 -0.10 -1.62
N PHE A 31 21.30 0.93 -0.93
CA PHE A 31 20.57 2.17 -0.71
C PHE A 31 21.20 3.31 -1.50
N ALA A 32 20.51 3.80 -2.53
CA ALA A 32 20.85 5.03 -3.24
C ALA A 32 20.21 6.30 -2.64
N ASP A 33 19.32 6.14 -1.66
CA ASP A 33 18.63 7.23 -0.97
C ASP A 33 18.69 7.05 0.55
N GLN A 34 19.13 8.09 1.25
CA GLN A 34 19.31 8.07 2.71
C GLN A 34 17.97 8.03 3.46
N ARG A 35 16.92 8.68 2.94
CA ARG A 35 15.58 8.67 3.56
C ARG A 35 14.96 7.29 3.43
N LEU A 36 15.18 6.59 2.31
CA LEU A 36 14.79 5.19 2.17
C LEU A 36 15.51 4.30 3.20
N ARG A 37 16.82 4.45 3.38
CA ARG A 37 17.58 3.71 4.41
C ARG A 37 16.99 3.94 5.80
N GLN A 38 16.70 5.18 6.15
CA GLN A 38 16.07 5.52 7.42
C GLN A 38 14.65 4.94 7.54
N LEU A 39 13.86 4.97 6.47
CA LEU A 39 12.51 4.40 6.45
C LEU A 39 12.55 2.88 6.68
N VAL A 40 13.49 2.16 6.03
CA VAL A 40 13.68 0.72 6.23
C VAL A 40 14.13 0.43 7.66
N ALA A 41 15.12 1.16 8.19
CA ALA A 41 15.56 0.99 9.58
C ALA A 41 14.43 1.25 10.60
N ARG A 42 13.58 2.26 10.34
CA ARG A 42 12.40 2.58 11.17
C ARG A 42 11.24 1.60 10.99
N SER A 43 11.29 0.70 10.01
CA SER A 43 10.20 -0.26 9.77
C SER A 43 10.12 -1.37 10.80
N GLY A 44 11.24 -1.67 11.48
CA GLY A 44 11.36 -2.82 12.38
C GLY A 44 11.43 -4.17 11.68
N TRP A 45 11.55 -4.21 10.34
CA TRP A 45 11.77 -5.43 9.57
C TRP A 45 13.24 -5.62 9.23
N PRO A 46 13.74 -6.87 9.20
CA PRO A 46 14.99 -7.20 8.54
C PRO A 46 14.94 -6.82 7.05
N GLU A 47 16.04 -6.27 6.53
CA GLU A 47 16.09 -5.73 5.17
C GLU A 47 15.82 -6.79 4.11
N ASP A 48 16.40 -7.98 4.27
CA ASP A 48 16.21 -9.14 3.40
C ASP A 48 14.74 -9.60 3.34
N GLN A 49 14.07 -9.69 4.50
CA GLN A 49 12.65 -10.03 4.56
C GLN A 49 11.79 -8.98 3.90
N LEU A 50 12.10 -7.70 4.13
CA LEU A 50 11.36 -6.60 3.55
C LEU A 50 11.49 -6.58 2.02
N ARG A 51 12.69 -6.83 1.47
CA ARG A 51 12.93 -6.93 0.03
C ARG A 51 12.08 -8.01 -0.61
N VAL A 52 12.13 -9.23 -0.05
CA VAL A 52 11.34 -10.37 -0.54
C VAL A 52 9.85 -10.05 -0.50
N ALA A 53 9.38 -9.44 0.59
CA ALA A 53 7.98 -9.12 0.77
C ALA A 53 7.49 -8.02 -0.19
N LEU A 54 8.28 -6.97 -0.42
CA LEU A 54 7.97 -5.89 -1.36
C LEU A 54 8.01 -6.34 -2.83
N ALA A 55 8.87 -7.32 -3.15
CA ALA A 55 8.99 -7.89 -4.49
C ALA A 55 7.84 -8.84 -4.86
N LYS A 56 7.09 -9.34 -3.86
CA LYS A 56 6.13 -10.42 -4.05
C LYS A 56 4.91 -9.98 -4.88
N PRO A 57 4.62 -10.63 -6.02
CA PRO A 57 3.37 -10.45 -6.74
C PRO A 57 2.26 -11.36 -6.17
N TYR A 58 1.01 -10.93 -6.36
CA TYR A 58 -0.18 -11.65 -5.93
C TYR A 58 -1.15 -11.75 -7.11
N GLY A 59 -1.49 -12.97 -7.52
CA GLY A 59 -2.48 -13.19 -8.58
C GLY A 59 -3.87 -12.76 -8.13
N VAL A 60 -4.56 -11.98 -8.96
CA VAL A 60 -5.93 -11.50 -8.69
C VAL A 60 -6.76 -11.47 -9.96
N GLU A 61 -8.06 -11.69 -9.81
CA GLU A 61 -9.03 -11.42 -10.88
C GLU A 61 -9.58 -10.00 -10.75
N LEU A 62 -9.56 -9.25 -11.85
CA LEU A 62 -9.95 -7.85 -11.86
C LEU A 62 -11.42 -7.65 -11.46
N VAL A 63 -12.33 -8.49 -11.95
CA VAL A 63 -13.78 -8.33 -11.73
C VAL A 63 -14.15 -8.56 -10.25
N PRO A 64 -13.76 -9.67 -9.58
CA PRO A 64 -13.99 -9.84 -8.15
C PRO A 64 -13.34 -8.76 -7.30
N LEU A 65 -12.11 -8.35 -7.65
CA LEU A 65 -11.43 -7.27 -6.95
C LEU A 65 -12.19 -5.94 -7.07
N ALA A 66 -12.63 -5.58 -8.28
CA ALA A 66 -13.42 -4.38 -8.49
C ALA A 66 -14.75 -4.44 -7.71
N ARG A 67 -15.46 -5.57 -7.77
CA ARG A 67 -16.70 -5.79 -7.00
C ARG A 67 -16.46 -5.56 -5.51
N PHE A 68 -15.38 -6.10 -4.95
CA PHE A 68 -14.99 -5.84 -3.57
C PHE A 68 -14.76 -4.34 -3.33
N LEU A 69 -13.89 -3.69 -4.10
CA LEU A 69 -13.47 -2.29 -3.91
C LEU A 69 -14.60 -1.25 -4.04
N TYR A 70 -15.68 -1.60 -4.75
CA TYR A 70 -16.90 -0.79 -4.87
C TYR A 70 -18.01 -1.21 -3.89
N SER A 71 -17.87 -2.34 -3.19
CA SER A 71 -18.80 -2.73 -2.13
C SER A 71 -18.65 -1.84 -0.88
N PRO A 72 -19.67 -1.77 0.00
CA PRO A 72 -19.56 -1.05 1.28
C PRO A 72 -18.36 -1.51 2.13
N ALA A 73 -18.08 -2.82 2.16
CA ALA A 73 -16.94 -3.37 2.88
C ALA A 73 -15.59 -2.91 2.28
N GLY A 74 -15.47 -2.88 0.95
CA GLY A 74 -14.28 -2.37 0.28
C GLY A 74 -14.08 -0.87 0.46
N VAL A 75 -15.15 -0.08 0.47
CA VAL A 75 -15.08 1.36 0.79
C VAL A 75 -14.57 1.57 2.21
N ALA A 76 -15.13 0.86 3.19
CA ALA A 76 -14.68 0.93 4.58
C ALA A 76 -13.22 0.46 4.74
N PHE A 77 -12.83 -0.60 4.03
CA PHE A 77 -11.44 -1.05 3.95
C PHE A 77 -10.51 0.06 3.44
N LEU A 78 -10.83 0.67 2.29
CA LEU A 78 -10.02 1.73 1.71
C LEU A 78 -9.92 2.95 2.64
N GLN A 79 -11.04 3.38 3.23
CA GLN A 79 -11.06 4.46 4.22
C GLN A 79 -10.12 4.15 5.40
N GLN A 80 -10.13 2.92 5.91
CA GLN A 80 -9.21 2.48 6.95
C GLN A 80 -7.74 2.51 6.48
N GLN A 81 -7.47 2.00 5.28
CA GLN A 81 -6.12 1.96 4.73
C GLN A 81 -5.57 3.35 4.43
N THR A 82 -6.44 4.33 4.14
CA THR A 82 -6.01 5.69 3.79
C THR A 82 -6.03 6.68 4.96
N ARG A 83 -6.28 6.26 6.20
CA ARG A 83 -6.43 7.18 7.35
C ARG A 83 -5.24 8.09 7.59
N ALA A 84 -4.03 7.56 7.44
CA ALA A 84 -2.77 8.28 7.62
C ALA A 84 -2.33 9.10 6.40
N PHE A 85 -3.15 9.14 5.35
CA PHE A 85 -2.81 9.81 4.11
C PHE A 85 -3.50 11.16 4.04
N ARG A 86 -2.90 12.11 3.33
CA ARG A 86 -3.51 13.42 3.03
C ARG A 86 -3.25 13.82 1.57
N PRO A 87 -4.21 14.47 0.90
CA PRO A 87 -3.99 15.06 -0.42
C PRO A 87 -3.28 16.42 -0.31
N LEU A 88 -2.11 16.58 -0.92
CA LEU A 88 -1.32 17.84 -0.89
C LEU A 88 -2.04 19.04 -1.54
N LYS A 89 -2.83 18.81 -2.59
CA LYS A 89 -3.47 19.87 -3.39
C LYS A 89 -4.96 19.62 -3.60
N SER A 90 -5.64 18.99 -2.65
CA SER A 90 -7.09 18.89 -2.77
C SER A 90 -7.75 20.24 -2.51
N GLN A 91 -8.38 20.80 -3.53
CA GLN A 91 -9.28 21.93 -3.39
C GLN A 91 -10.58 21.46 -2.71
N ARG A 92 -10.50 21.07 -1.42
CA ARG A 92 -11.62 20.64 -0.56
C ARG A 92 -12.26 19.26 -0.86
N ARG A 93 -11.66 18.43 -1.72
CA ARG A 93 -12.14 17.04 -1.96
C ARG A 93 -11.16 16.01 -1.42
N ASP A 94 -11.56 15.23 -0.44
CA ASP A 94 -10.79 14.06 -0.01
C ASP A 94 -10.83 13.00 -1.11
N LEU A 95 -9.72 12.86 -1.86
CA LEU A 95 -9.58 11.92 -2.99
C LEU A 95 -8.76 10.69 -2.61
N ARG A 96 -8.50 10.44 -1.32
CA ARG A 96 -7.60 9.37 -0.89
C ARG A 96 -8.14 7.99 -1.25
N VAL A 97 -9.43 7.77 -1.04
CA VAL A 97 -10.11 6.50 -1.33
C VAL A 97 -10.13 6.24 -2.83
N GLU A 98 -10.50 7.25 -3.63
CA GLU A 98 -10.53 7.20 -5.08
C GLU A 98 -9.13 6.98 -5.66
N GLY A 99 -8.14 7.71 -5.14
CA GLY A 99 -6.74 7.61 -5.55
C GLY A 99 -6.17 6.21 -5.31
N LEU A 100 -6.36 5.66 -4.10
CA LEU A 100 -5.92 4.31 -3.78
C LEU A 100 -6.68 3.26 -4.59
N ARG A 101 -8.02 3.37 -4.70
CA ARG A 101 -8.84 2.46 -5.51
C ARG A 101 -8.34 2.42 -6.96
N ALA A 102 -8.12 3.58 -7.57
CA ALA A 102 -7.70 3.68 -8.95
C ALA A 102 -6.29 3.12 -9.15
N ALA A 103 -5.37 3.32 -8.20
CA ALA A 103 -4.04 2.74 -8.23
C ALA A 103 -4.08 1.20 -8.19
N ILE A 104 -4.90 0.63 -7.30
CA ILE A 104 -5.11 -0.82 -7.18
C ILE A 104 -5.68 -1.39 -8.48
N LEU A 105 -6.75 -0.80 -9.02
CA LEU A 105 -7.40 -1.29 -10.25
C LEU A 105 -6.46 -1.20 -11.45
N ARG A 106 -5.69 -0.11 -11.59
CA ARG A 106 -4.67 0.01 -12.65
C ARG A 106 -3.59 -1.05 -12.52
N ASN A 107 -3.10 -1.30 -11.32
CA ASN A 107 -2.08 -2.32 -11.12
C ASN A 107 -2.60 -3.74 -11.41
N ALA A 108 -3.85 -4.04 -11.05
CA ALA A 108 -4.47 -5.34 -11.25
C ALA A 108 -4.83 -5.68 -12.71
N GLN A 109 -4.70 -4.76 -13.67
CA GLN A 109 -5.09 -4.99 -15.07
C GLN A 109 -4.39 -6.20 -15.71
N GLY A 110 -3.15 -6.47 -15.31
CA GLY A 110 -2.37 -7.63 -15.77
C GLY A 110 -2.64 -8.93 -15.00
N GLY A 111 -3.66 -8.99 -14.15
CA GLY A 111 -3.98 -10.16 -13.33
C GLY A 111 -3.09 -10.34 -12.09
N THR A 112 -2.26 -9.34 -11.77
CA THR A 112 -1.37 -9.37 -10.61
C THR A 112 -1.40 -8.05 -9.84
N LEU A 113 -1.29 -8.11 -8.52
CA LEU A 113 -1.03 -6.98 -7.65
C LEU A 113 0.36 -7.08 -7.01
N SER A 114 1.02 -5.95 -6.84
CA SER A 114 2.25 -5.86 -6.05
C SER A 114 2.33 -4.54 -5.31
N ALA A 115 3.11 -4.52 -4.22
CA ALA A 115 3.32 -3.31 -3.42
C ALA A 115 3.90 -2.18 -4.28
N MET A 116 4.93 -2.51 -5.05
CA MET A 116 5.60 -1.58 -5.97
C MET A 116 4.68 -1.12 -7.09
N GLY A 117 3.89 -2.03 -7.67
CA GLY A 117 2.96 -1.68 -8.72
C GLY A 117 1.85 -0.75 -8.27
N ILE A 118 1.28 -0.96 -7.07
CA ILE A 118 0.33 -0.03 -6.46
C ILE A 118 1.00 1.32 -6.21
N LEU A 119 2.18 1.33 -5.57
CA LEU A 119 2.94 2.55 -5.32
C LEU A 119 3.23 3.32 -6.61
N GLN A 120 3.51 2.61 -7.70
CA GLN A 120 3.78 3.21 -8.99
C GLN A 120 2.57 3.97 -9.55
N GLN A 121 1.37 3.46 -9.27
CA GLN A 121 0.10 3.98 -9.75
C GLN A 121 -0.55 4.99 -8.81
N LEU A 122 0.03 5.21 -7.62
CA LEU A 122 -0.49 6.18 -6.65
C LEU A 122 -0.38 7.60 -7.19
N PRO A 123 -1.39 8.45 -6.96
CA PRO A 123 -1.29 9.88 -7.27
C PRO A 123 -0.13 10.56 -6.54
N THR A 124 0.50 11.56 -7.16
CA THR A 124 1.65 12.29 -6.57
C THR A 124 1.28 13.16 -5.37
N ASP A 125 -0.01 13.44 -5.17
CA ASP A 125 -0.55 14.13 -4.02
C ASP A 125 -0.85 13.20 -2.82
N PHE A 126 -0.64 11.89 -2.94
CA PHE A 126 -0.86 10.89 -1.90
C PHE A 126 0.32 10.86 -0.91
N VAL A 127 0.25 11.68 0.15
CA VAL A 127 1.31 11.80 1.18
C VAL A 127 0.91 11.06 2.44
N VAL A 128 1.86 10.35 3.06
CA VAL A 128 1.66 9.70 4.36
C VAL A 128 2.15 10.60 5.50
N GLU A 129 1.32 10.80 6.52
CA GLU A 129 1.69 11.45 7.77
C GLU A 129 2.35 10.43 8.72
N LEU A 130 3.63 10.64 9.05
CA LEU A 130 4.40 9.78 9.96
C LEU A 130 4.13 10.07 11.44
N GLY A 131 3.77 11.32 11.78
CA GLY A 131 3.46 11.75 13.15
C GLY A 131 1.97 11.66 13.53
N GLY A 132 1.10 11.28 12.59
CA GLY A 132 -0.35 11.23 12.76
C GLY A 132 -0.86 9.92 13.37
N VAL A 133 -2.09 9.51 13.01
CA VAL A 133 -2.77 8.30 13.51
C VAL A 133 -2.07 6.95 13.18
N GLY A 134 -0.92 7.00 12.50
CA GLY A 134 -0.14 5.84 12.06
C GLY A 134 -0.82 5.08 10.92
N VAL A 135 -0.03 4.40 10.09
CA VAL A 135 -0.59 3.63 8.97
C VAL A 135 -1.22 2.34 9.49
N ALA A 136 -2.45 2.03 9.04
CA ALA A 136 -3.17 0.84 9.46
C ALA A 136 -2.85 -0.34 8.55
N ARG A 137 -2.04 -1.28 9.03
CA ARG A 137 -1.83 -2.59 8.39
C ARG A 137 -3.14 -3.40 8.36
N CYS A 138 -3.49 -3.96 7.21
CA CYS A 138 -4.68 -4.82 7.03
C CYS A 138 -4.50 -6.29 7.45
N SER A 139 -3.34 -6.65 8.01
CA SER A 139 -2.99 -8.02 8.41
C SER A 139 -3.19 -8.25 9.89
N SER A 140 -3.73 -9.42 10.24
CA SER A 140 -3.89 -9.92 11.62
C SER A 140 -2.64 -10.58 12.19
N LEU A 141 -1.56 -10.73 11.41
CA LEU A 141 -0.32 -11.36 11.88
C LEU A 141 0.23 -10.60 13.10
N PRO A 142 0.89 -11.25 14.07
CA PRO A 142 1.50 -10.52 15.17
C PRO A 142 2.66 -9.64 14.67
N CYS A 143 2.82 -8.46 15.28
CA CYS A 143 4.04 -7.65 15.12
C CYS A 143 5.05 -8.13 16.15
N THR A 144 6.22 -8.59 15.71
CA THR A 144 7.32 -8.95 16.61
C THR A 144 8.06 -7.71 17.11
N ASN A 145 7.99 -6.61 16.34
CA ASN A 145 8.45 -5.28 16.72
C ASN A 145 7.30 -4.26 16.58
N PRO A 146 7.00 -3.43 17.60
CA PRO A 146 5.94 -2.43 17.54
C PRO A 146 6.00 -1.49 16.33
N GLN A 147 7.21 -1.21 15.81
CA GLN A 147 7.41 -0.38 14.61
C GLN A 147 6.75 -1.00 13.36
N GLN A 148 6.74 -2.33 13.23
CA GLN A 148 6.14 -3.03 12.11
C GLN A 148 4.63 -2.75 12.00
N CYS A 149 3.96 -2.55 13.13
CA CYS A 149 2.53 -2.30 13.15
C CYS A 149 2.14 -0.90 12.65
N ARG A 150 3.07 0.06 12.68
CA ARG A 150 2.84 1.46 12.33
C ARG A 150 3.62 1.92 11.09
N SER A 151 4.42 1.02 10.52
CA SER A 151 5.30 1.32 9.40
C SER A 151 4.55 1.39 8.06
N VAL A 152 4.85 2.44 7.29
CA VAL A 152 4.42 2.59 5.89
C VAL A 152 4.84 1.39 5.03
N LEU A 153 6.03 0.86 5.27
CA LEU A 153 6.55 -0.29 4.53
C LEU A 153 5.76 -1.56 4.86
N SER A 154 5.30 -1.70 6.10
CA SER A 154 4.41 -2.81 6.47
C SER A 154 3.05 -2.69 5.78
N TRP A 155 2.50 -1.48 5.72
CA TRP A 155 1.29 -1.23 4.95
C TRP A 155 1.46 -1.61 3.47
N LEU A 156 2.55 -1.16 2.83
CA LEU A 156 2.86 -1.49 1.43
C LEU A 156 2.98 -3.01 1.22
N VAL A 157 3.69 -3.71 2.11
CA VAL A 157 3.91 -5.15 2.03
C VAL A 157 2.60 -5.95 2.13
N PHE A 158 1.73 -5.59 3.08
CA PHE A 158 0.53 -6.39 3.36
C PHE A 158 -0.66 -6.04 2.46
N LEU A 159 -0.72 -4.82 1.93
CA LEU A 159 -1.87 -4.36 1.14
C LEU A 159 -2.23 -5.29 -0.03
N PRO A 160 -1.29 -5.73 -0.91
CA PRO A 160 -1.61 -6.65 -2.00
C PRO A 160 -2.20 -7.98 -1.52
N ALA A 161 -1.66 -8.56 -0.45
CA ALA A 161 -2.13 -9.83 0.10
C ALA A 161 -3.55 -9.72 0.66
N CYS A 162 -3.85 -8.64 1.38
CA CYS A 162 -5.20 -8.39 1.90
C CYS A 162 -6.22 -8.20 0.77
N LEU A 163 -5.83 -7.49 -0.29
CA LEU A 163 -6.69 -7.28 -1.46
C LEU A 163 -6.95 -8.59 -2.20
N GLN A 164 -5.93 -9.44 -2.36
CA GLN A 164 -6.10 -10.77 -2.94
C GLN A 164 -7.11 -11.60 -2.12
N ALA A 165 -6.91 -11.69 -0.81
CA ALA A 165 -7.81 -12.44 0.07
C ALA A 165 -9.25 -11.90 0.01
N ALA A 166 -9.42 -10.57 0.03
CA ALA A 166 -10.73 -9.94 -0.07
C ALA A 166 -11.41 -10.20 -1.43
N ALA A 167 -10.66 -10.17 -2.53
CA ALA A 167 -11.17 -10.48 -3.86
C ALA A 167 -11.61 -11.95 -3.98
N MET A 168 -10.83 -12.89 -3.42
CA MET A 168 -11.18 -14.31 -3.39
C MET A 168 -12.47 -14.56 -2.60
N ASN A 169 -12.62 -13.93 -1.45
CA ASN A 169 -13.84 -14.04 -0.63
C ASN A 169 -15.07 -13.39 -1.30
N SER A 170 -14.86 -12.37 -2.14
CA SER A 170 -15.92 -11.70 -2.90
C SER A 170 -16.29 -12.42 -4.20
N ALA A 171 -15.45 -13.37 -4.63
CA ALA A 171 -15.69 -14.24 -5.78
C ALA A 171 -16.57 -15.44 -5.44
N ALA A 172 -16.71 -15.78 -4.15
CA ALA A 172 -17.66 -16.81 -3.71
C ALA A 172 -19.09 -16.34 -4.03
N PRO A 173 -19.81 -16.98 -4.97
CA PRO A 173 -21.19 -16.64 -5.23
C PRO A 173 -22.02 -17.03 -4.00
N ASN A 174 -23.11 -16.30 -3.78
CA ASN A 174 -24.18 -16.65 -2.84
C ASN A 174 -24.33 -18.16 -2.76
N GLY A 175 -24.12 -18.72 -1.56
CA GLY A 175 -24.31 -20.13 -1.31
C GLY A 175 -25.67 -20.58 -1.82
N ALA A 176 -25.66 -21.53 -2.75
CA ALA A 176 -26.73 -22.51 -2.80
C ALA A 176 -26.79 -23.18 -1.41
N PRO A 177 -28.00 -23.36 -0.82
CA PRO A 177 -28.12 -23.97 0.49
C PRO A 177 -27.64 -25.42 0.39
N SER A 178 -26.71 -25.80 1.25
CA SER A 178 -26.26 -27.19 1.40
C SER A 178 -26.87 -27.77 2.68
N ARG A 179 -27.87 -28.64 2.45
CA ARG A 179 -28.60 -29.55 3.35
C ARG A 179 -29.46 -28.96 4.46
#